data_AF-A0A530QXC5-F1
#
_entry.id   AF-A0A530QXC5-F1
#
_cell.length_a   1.000
_cell.length_b   1.000
_cell.length_c   1.000
_cell.angle_alpha   90.00
_cell.angle_beta   90.00
_cell.angle_gamma   90.00
#
_symmetry.space_group_name_H-M   'P 1'
#
loop_
_entity.id
_entity.type
_entity.pdbx_description
1 polymer ?
#
loop_
_entity_poly.entity_id
_entity_poly.type
_entity_poly.pdbx_seq_one_letter_code
_entity_poly.pdbx_strand_id
1 'polypeptide(L)'
;MHSIKRFIPASFVVLWATGFIGARYAMPWAEPFTFLAARFVLAAALLAGLMAALGSRRATRAEALHATGAGILMHGVYLGGVFWAIHRGMPAGLSALIVGLQPL
;
A
#
# COMPACT_ATOMS: atom_id res chain seq x y z
N MET A 1 -24.54 13.94 5.75
CA MET A 1 -23.31 13.37 5.13
C MET A 1 -21.98 13.80 5.78
N HIS A 2 -21.96 14.66 6.82
CA HIS A 2 -20.72 15.00 7.55
C HIS A 2 -20.23 13.92 8.52
N SER A 3 -21.12 13.08 9.06
CA SER A 3 -20.78 12.08 10.09
C SER A 3 -19.81 11.00 9.58
N ILE A 4 -19.99 10.51 8.34
CA ILE A 4 -19.18 9.40 7.82
C ILE A 4 -17.74 9.81 7.50
N LYS A 5 -17.53 11.08 7.12
CA LYS A 5 -16.20 11.60 6.80
C LYS A 5 -15.28 11.63 8.03
N ARG A 6 -15.84 11.71 9.25
CA ARG A 6 -15.08 11.65 10.50
C ARG A 6 -14.46 10.27 10.76
N PHE A 7 -15.00 9.20 10.17
CA PHE A 7 -14.47 7.85 10.34
C PHE A 7 -13.34 7.52 9.35
N ILE A 8 -13.20 8.27 8.26
CA ILE A 8 -12.17 8.00 7.23
C ILE A 8 -10.76 7.89 7.82
N PRO A 9 -10.29 8.81 8.69
CA PRO A 9 -8.94 8.70 9.27
C PRO A 9 -8.78 7.45 10.14
N ALA A 10 -9.78 7.13 10.97
CA ALA A 10 -9.74 5.95 11.83
C ALA A 10 -9.72 4.65 10.99
N SER A 11 -10.56 4.58 9.96
CA SER A 11 -10.56 3.45 9.03
C SER A 11 -9.24 3.32 8.28
N PHE A 12 -8.66 4.43 7.84
CA PHE A 12 -7.34 4.45 7.20
C PHE A 12 -6.27 3.87 8.13
N VAL A 13 -6.21 4.30 9.40
CA VAL A 13 -5.24 3.78 10.38
C VAL A 13 -5.38 2.27 10.55
N VAL A 14 -6.61 1.78 10.71
CA VAL A 14 -6.86 0.33 10.89
C VAL A 14 -6.44 -0.46 9.65
N LEU A 15 -6.88 -0.04 8.47
CA LEU A 15 -6.55 -0.71 7.22
C LEU A 15 -5.05 -0.63 6.91
N TRP A 16 -4.41 0.50 7.20
CA TRP A 16 -2.98 0.69 6.99
C TRP A 16 -2.14 -0.19 7.93
N ALA A 17 -2.46 -0.20 9.22
CA ALA A 17 -1.74 -0.97 10.24
C ALA A 17 -1.73 -2.48 9.93
N THR A 18 -2.81 -3.01 9.35
CA THR A 18 -2.87 -4.43 8.95
C THR A 18 -1.80 -4.82 7.93
N GLY A 19 -1.26 -3.87 7.16
CA GLY A 19 -0.15 -4.12 6.24
C GLY A 19 1.13 -4.59 6.95
N PHE A 20 1.43 -4.03 8.13
CA PHE A 20 2.59 -4.43 8.94
C PHE A 20 2.36 -5.75 9.67
N ILE A 21 1.12 -6.02 10.07
CA ILE A 21 0.71 -7.32 10.60
C ILE A 21 0.91 -8.40 9.53
N GLY A 22 0.40 -8.15 8.32
CA GLY A 22 0.61 -9.03 7.16
C GLY A 22 2.08 -9.24 6.84
N ALA A 23 2.89 -8.17 6.87
CA ALA A 23 4.34 -8.29 6.67
C ALA A 23 4.96 -9.24 7.71
N ARG A 24 4.70 -9.03 9.00
CA ARG A 24 5.22 -9.88 10.09
C ARG A 24 4.90 -11.35 9.87
N TYR A 25 3.66 -11.67 9.48
CA TYR A 25 3.24 -13.05 9.28
C TYR A 25 3.72 -13.64 7.96
N ALA A 26 3.91 -12.85 6.91
CA ALA A 26 4.29 -13.33 5.59
C ALA A 26 5.81 -13.51 5.43
N MET A 27 6.64 -12.68 6.07
CA MET A 27 8.10 -12.69 5.86
C MET A 27 8.80 -14.03 6.17
N PRO A 28 8.33 -14.89 7.09
CA PRO A 28 8.91 -16.23 7.27
C PRO A 28 8.62 -17.20 6.12
N TRP A 29 7.62 -16.93 5.28
CA TRP A 29 7.10 -17.86 4.27
C TRP A 29 7.27 -17.37 2.83
N ALA A 30 7.47 -16.07 2.63
CA ALA A 30 7.53 -15.46 1.32
C ALA A 30 8.64 -14.40 1.23
N GLU A 31 9.28 -14.34 0.08
CA GLU A 31 10.19 -13.25 -0.26
C GLU A 31 9.42 -11.91 -0.33
N PRO A 32 10.02 -10.81 0.16
CA PRO A 32 9.32 -9.54 0.35
C PRO A 32 8.77 -8.96 -0.96
N PHE A 33 9.56 -9.03 -2.04
CA PHE A 33 9.17 -8.46 -3.33
C PHE A 33 8.11 -9.30 -4.03
N THR A 34 8.19 -10.63 -3.95
CA THR A 34 7.18 -11.55 -4.51
C THR A 34 5.84 -11.37 -3.79
N PHE A 35 5.88 -11.25 -2.46
CA PHE A 35 4.68 -10.97 -1.66
C PHE A 35 4.03 -9.63 -2.03
N LEU A 36 4.83 -8.57 -2.14
CA LEU A 36 4.33 -7.25 -2.55
C LEU A 36 3.80 -7.25 -3.98
N ALA A 37 4.46 -7.92 -4.91
CA ALA A 37 4.01 -8.04 -6.30
C ALA A 37 2.63 -8.70 -6.36
N ALA A 38 2.44 -9.83 -5.67
CA ALA A 38 1.13 -10.49 -5.59
C ALA A 38 0.07 -9.56 -4.97
N ARG A 39 0.40 -8.87 -3.88
CA ARG A 39 -0.51 -7.93 -3.21
C ARG A 39 -0.94 -6.78 -4.14
N PHE A 40 -0.01 -6.20 -4.89
CA PHE A 40 -0.32 -5.09 -5.80
C PHE A 40 -1.02 -5.54 -7.09
N VAL A 41 -0.75 -6.73 -7.59
CA VAL A 41 -1.53 -7.31 -8.71
C VAL A 41 -2.99 -7.51 -8.30
N LEU A 42 -3.23 -8.07 -7.11
CA LEU A 42 -4.59 -8.20 -6.56
C LEU A 42 -5.26 -6.84 -6.38
N ALA A 43 -4.56 -5.86 -5.81
CA ALA A 43 -5.09 -4.50 -5.66
C ALA A 43 -5.41 -3.85 -7.02
N ALA A 44 -4.54 -4.01 -8.01
CA ALA A 44 -4.75 -3.49 -9.36
C ALA A 44 -5.98 -4.13 -10.02
N ALA A 45 -6.18 -5.44 -9.89
CA ALA A 45 -7.36 -6.13 -10.41
C ALA A 45 -8.66 -5.64 -9.76
N LEU A 46 -8.67 -5.48 -8.43
CA LEU A 46 -9.82 -4.96 -7.68
C LEU A 46 -10.15 -3.52 -8.09
N LEU A 47 -9.14 -2.64 -8.19
CA LEU A 47 -9.33 -1.26 -8.59
C LEU A 47 -9.76 -1.15 -10.06
N ALA A 48 -9.25 -1.99 -10.95
CA ALA A 48 -9.69 -2.05 -12.35
C ALA A 48 -11.16 -2.47 -12.46
N GLY A 49 -11.59 -3.48 -11.70
CA GLY A 49 -12.99 -3.88 -11.61
C GLY A 49 -13.90 -2.76 -11.08
N LEU A 50 -13.45 -2.05 -10.05
CA LEU A 50 -14.17 -0.90 -9.50
C LEU A 50 -14.28 0.25 -10.52
N MET A 51 -13.21 0.55 -11.25
CA MET A 51 -13.22 1.56 -12.32
C MET A 51 -14.22 1.21 -13.42
N ALA A 52 -14.29 -0.07 -13.81
CA ALA A 52 -15.26 -0.54 -14.80
C ALA A 52 -16.71 -0.40 -14.28
N ALA A 53 -16.95 -0.76 -13.01
CA ALA A 53 -18.28 -0.65 -12.39
C ALA A 53 -18.75 0.81 -12.23
N LEU A 54 -17.83 1.74 -11.96
CA LEU A 54 -18.14 3.16 -11.77
C LEU A 54 -18.16 3.98 -13.07
N GLY A 55 -17.80 3.38 -14.22
CA GLY A 55 -17.72 4.09 -15.50
C GLY A 55 -16.65 5.18 -15.52
N SER A 56 -15.52 4.96 -14.86
CA SER A 56 -14.47 5.98 -14.70
C SER A 56 -13.83 6.40 -16.04
N ARG A 57 -13.49 7.69 -16.16
CA ARG A 57 -12.80 8.23 -17.34
C ARG A 57 -11.39 7.66 -17.43
N ARG A 58 -10.96 7.31 -18.66
CA ARG A 58 -9.57 6.92 -18.92
C ARG A 58 -8.64 8.11 -18.67
N ALA A 59 -7.57 7.86 -17.90
CA ALA A 59 -6.51 8.83 -17.69
C ALA A 59 -5.78 9.13 -19.01
N THR A 60 -5.33 10.37 -19.15
CA THR A 60 -4.43 10.77 -20.23
C THR A 60 -3.06 10.12 -20.05
N ARG A 61 -2.27 10.07 -21.13
CA ARG A 61 -0.90 9.51 -21.07
C ARG A 61 -0.01 10.25 -20.08
N ALA A 62 -0.15 11.56 -19.97
CA ALA A 62 0.63 12.39 -19.05
C ALA A 62 0.28 12.12 -17.58
N GLU A 63 -1.02 12.00 -17.26
CA GLU A 63 -1.51 11.63 -15.92
C GLU A 63 -1.04 10.22 -15.55
N ALA A 64 -1.15 9.26 -16.48
CA ALA A 64 -0.72 7.89 -16.27
C ALA A 64 0.79 7.81 -15.98
N LEU A 65 1.63 8.57 -16.70
CA LEU A 65 3.08 8.59 -16.47
C LEU A 65 3.44 9.20 -15.11
N HIS A 66 2.82 10.32 -14.73
CA HIS A 66 3.02 10.92 -13.41
C HIS A 66 2.58 9.98 -12.28
N ALA A 67 1.39 9.39 -12.41
CA ALA A 67 0.87 8.43 -11.44
C ALA A 67 1.75 7.19 -11.34
N THR A 68 2.30 6.72 -12.46
CA THR A 68 3.25 5.59 -12.47
C THR A 68 4.54 5.96 -11.74
N GLY A 69 5.10 7.14 -11.97
CA GLY A 69 6.30 7.61 -11.27
C GLY A 69 6.08 7.71 -9.76
N ALA A 70 4.99 8.35 -9.33
CA ALA A 70 4.61 8.41 -7.92
C ALA A 70 4.37 7.01 -7.34
N GLY A 71 3.70 6.14 -8.10
CA GLY A 71 3.43 4.76 -7.72
C GLY A 71 4.70 3.95 -7.50
N ILE A 72 5.70 4.07 -8.38
CA ILE A 72 7.00 3.40 -8.23
C ILE A 72 7.69 3.84 -6.95
N LEU A 73 7.71 5.14 -6.66
CA LEU A 73 8.36 5.67 -5.46
C LEU A 73 7.65 5.21 -4.18
N MET A 74 6.33 5.30 -4.13
CA MET A 74 5.54 4.96 -2.94
C MET A 74 5.41 3.44 -2.74
N HIS A 75 5.03 2.69 -3.78
CA HIS A 75 4.71 1.27 -3.64
C HIS A 75 5.89 0.35 -3.95
N GLY A 76 6.78 0.77 -4.85
CA GLY A 76 7.99 0.03 -5.20
C GLY A 76 9.12 0.30 -4.22
N VAL A 77 9.68 1.52 -4.26
CA VAL A 77 10.88 1.88 -3.48
C VAL A 77 10.59 1.91 -1.99
N TYR A 78 9.59 2.69 -1.57
CA TYR A 78 9.28 2.88 -0.15
C TYR A 78 8.75 1.60 0.51
N LEU A 79 7.63 1.04 0.04
CA LEU A 79 7.09 -0.19 0.65
C LEU A 79 8.00 -1.41 0.42
N GLY A 80 8.70 -1.49 -0.71
CA GLY A 80 9.70 -2.53 -0.96
C GLY A 80 10.84 -2.47 0.04
N GLY A 81 11.40 -1.28 0.32
CA GLY A 81 12.45 -1.09 1.31
C GLY A 81 11.99 -1.47 2.73
N VAL A 82 10.75 -1.10 3.10
CA VAL A 82 10.17 -1.47 4.40
C VAL A 82 10.04 -2.98 4.55
N PHE A 83 9.44 -3.67 3.57
CA PHE A 83 9.25 -5.12 3.63
C PHE A 83 10.57 -5.87 3.57
N TRP A 84 11.53 -5.39 2.77
CA TRP A 84 12.88 -5.93 2.73
C TRP A 84 13.56 -5.83 4.10
N ALA A 85 13.48 -4.68 4.78
CA ALA A 85 14.07 -4.51 6.10
C ALA A 85 13.41 -5.43 7.16
N ILE A 86 12.08 -5.60 7.10
CA ILE A 86 11.35 -6.54 7.97
C ILE A 86 11.81 -7.98 7.71
N HIS A 87 11.95 -8.37 6.45
CA HIS A 87 12.46 -9.69 6.07
C HIS A 87 13.91 -9.92 6.56
N ARG A 88 14.73 -8.86 6.61
CA ARG A 88 16.10 -8.89 7.16
C ARG A 88 16.17 -8.86 8.69
N GLY A 89 15.03 -8.97 9.38
CA GLY A 89 14.96 -9.09 10.84
C GLY A 89 14.54 -7.83 11.57
N MET A 90 14.21 -6.74 10.87
CA MET A 90 13.66 -5.55 11.54
C MET A 90 12.27 -5.86 12.11
N PRO A 91 12.01 -5.58 13.41
CA PRO A 91 10.67 -5.76 13.96
C PRO A 91 9.64 -4.92 13.22
N ALA A 92 8.57 -5.55 12.72
CA ALA A 92 7.53 -4.86 11.96
C ALA A 92 6.89 -3.69 12.72
N GLY A 93 6.78 -3.79 14.06
CA GLY A 93 6.31 -2.70 14.91
C GLY A 93 7.24 -1.49 14.92
N LEU A 94 8.56 -1.71 14.95
CA LEU A 94 9.53 -0.62 14.85
C LEU A 94 9.48 0.03 13.47
N SER A 95 9.39 -0.76 12.41
CA SER A 95 9.20 -0.24 11.05
C SER A 95 7.93 0.61 10.95
N ALA A 96 6.83 0.20 11.58
CA ALA A 96 5.58 0.94 11.61
C ALA A 96 5.70 2.27 12.38
N LEU A 97 6.45 2.31 13.48
CA LEU A 97 6.71 3.56 14.22
C LEU A 97 7.53 4.53 13.38
N ILE A 98 8.60 4.07 12.72
CA ILE A 98 9.43 4.91 11.85
C ILE A 98 8.60 5.48 10.70
N VAL A 99 7.80 4.62 10.06
CA VAL A 99 6.87 5.04 9.00
C VAL A 99 5.82 6.02 9.52
N GLY A 100 5.31 5.81 10.74
CA GLY A 100 4.31 6.68 11.37
C GLY A 100 4.81 8.09 11.69
N LEU A 101 6.12 8.34 11.63
CA LEU A 101 6.70 9.68 11.74
C LEU A 101 6.57 10.49 10.44
N GLN A 102 6.26 9.83 9.32
CA GLN A 102 6.05 10.53 8.07
C GLN A 102 4.80 11.42 8.20
N PRO A 103 4.89 12.69 7.78
CA PRO A 103 3.71 13.55 7.76
C PRO A 103 2.66 12.98 6.80
N LEU A 104 1.41 12.92 7.27
CA LEU A 104 0.23 12.50 6.52
C LEU A 104 -0.49 13.69 5.88
#